data_AF-A0A820G935-F1
#
_entry.id   AF-A0A820G935-F1
#
_cell.length_a   1.000
_cell.length_b   1.000
_cell.length_c   1.000
_cell.angle_alpha   90.00
_cell.angle_beta   90.00
_cell.angle_gamma   90.00
#
_symmetry.space_group_name_H-M   'P 1'
#
loop_
_entity.id
_entity.type
_entity.pdbx_description
1 polymer ?
#
loop_
_entity_poly.entity_id
_entity_poly.type
_entity_poly.pdbx_seq_one_letter_code
_entity_poly.pdbx_strand_id
1 'polypeptide(L)'
;LYDECEQLIRRVLSCFINEDLIKNKTLNELMKISFHNQANQKCDLELDIGEATRLGLNNLSNEENKQFFSDIRNIYSSITKELTRTLPLNNDLLRHLKCLHPMMRHSETSHISIMNIARSFPQMIVPDEIDRITAEWYLYQNENIPNEWYEKKNEYHAIDYYWKNIFTLKTNTGTDKFIALPKLIKCVLALSHGNADVERGFSENAFLLTDDRSLLSDASINGLRATRDGVKFFGNGKPHEVPITKALLDSVRGAHSRYCIDLEKRQQELLTNKNLANEEKQNDFFIEKQNDLYDEQKCLHKNLTNIQKMIDEGTERLTSAISSKDFKEIETSLLLIEGGNEKLAMTTTHIVCNSSKLNQLKKKQKK
;
A
#
# COMPACT_ATOMS: atom_id res chain seq x y z
N LEU A 1 -10.19 -0.25 -21.95
CA LEU A 1 -9.10 0.06 -21.00
C LEU A 1 -7.81 -0.67 -21.35
N TYR A 2 -7.75 -2.01 -21.31
CA TYR A 2 -6.50 -2.71 -21.63
C TYR A 2 -5.97 -2.37 -23.04
N ASP A 3 -6.84 -2.38 -24.07
CA ASP A 3 -6.45 -1.99 -25.44
C ASP A 3 -5.94 -0.55 -25.53
N GLU A 4 -6.56 0.38 -24.80
CA GLU A 4 -6.12 1.79 -24.71
C GLU A 4 -4.73 1.90 -24.07
N CYS A 5 -4.48 1.15 -22.99
CA CYS A 5 -3.16 1.10 -22.35
C CYS A 5 -2.09 0.55 -23.31
N GLU A 6 -2.43 -0.51 -24.05
CA GLU A 6 -1.55 -1.10 -25.07
C GLU A 6 -1.27 -0.11 -26.21
N GLN A 7 -2.30 0.58 -26.71
CA GLN A 7 -2.17 1.59 -27.77
C GLN A 7 -1.31 2.78 -27.32
N LEU A 8 -1.47 3.24 -26.07
CA LEU A 8 -0.66 4.32 -25.52
C LEU A 8 0.83 3.95 -25.51
N ILE A 9 1.18 2.74 -25.09
CA ILE A 9 2.57 2.26 -25.09
C ILE A 9 3.11 2.16 -26.51
N ARG A 10 2.34 1.58 -27.44
CA ARG A 10 2.73 1.49 -28.84
C ARG A 10 3.01 2.86 -29.44
N ARG A 11 2.15 3.85 -29.13
CA ARG A 11 2.31 5.22 -29.59
C ARG A 11 3.60 5.84 -29.06
N VAL A 12 3.87 5.73 -27.76
CA VAL A 12 5.11 6.27 -27.17
C VAL A 12 6.35 5.57 -27.73
N LEU A 13 6.34 4.24 -27.83
CA LEU A 13 7.44 3.49 -28.45
C LEU A 13 7.67 3.92 -29.91
N SER A 14 6.60 4.15 -30.68
CA SER A 14 6.71 4.55 -32.09
C SER A 14 7.41 5.88 -32.30
N CYS A 15 7.48 6.75 -31.29
CA CYS A 15 8.19 8.03 -31.38
C CYS A 15 9.72 7.87 -31.45
N PHE A 16 10.28 6.77 -30.91
CA PHE A 16 11.74 6.65 -30.75
C PHE A 16 12.34 5.25 -30.96
N ILE A 17 11.54 4.20 -31.06
CA ILE A 17 11.97 2.82 -31.33
C ILE A 17 11.69 2.45 -32.78
N ASN A 18 12.58 1.67 -33.38
CA ASN A 18 12.46 1.21 -34.77
C ASN A 18 11.14 0.45 -34.98
N GLU A 19 10.42 0.79 -36.06
CA GLU A 19 9.07 0.25 -36.31
C GLU A 19 9.05 -1.28 -36.44
N ASP A 20 10.12 -1.86 -37.01
CA ASP A 20 10.28 -3.30 -37.17
C ASP A 20 10.30 -4.04 -35.82
N LEU A 21 10.71 -3.35 -34.75
CA LEU A 21 10.70 -3.89 -33.41
C LEU A 21 9.35 -3.76 -32.71
N ILE A 22 8.40 -3.01 -33.26
CA ILE A 22 7.07 -2.77 -32.66
C ILE A 22 5.98 -3.54 -33.41
N LYS A 23 6.06 -3.57 -34.76
CA LYS A 23 5.06 -4.19 -35.63
C LYS A 23 4.86 -5.66 -35.27
N ASN A 24 3.59 -6.09 -35.25
CA ASN A 24 3.16 -7.48 -35.01
C ASN A 24 3.61 -8.13 -33.69
N LYS A 25 4.23 -7.39 -32.77
CA LYS A 25 4.56 -7.90 -31.44
C LYS A 25 3.38 -7.78 -30.49
N THR A 26 3.20 -8.77 -29.64
CA THR A 26 2.28 -8.74 -28.50
C THR A 26 2.78 -7.78 -27.42
N LEU A 27 1.90 -7.30 -26.54
CA LEU A 27 2.29 -6.42 -25.43
C LEU A 27 3.44 -7.01 -24.60
N ASN A 28 3.39 -8.29 -24.25
CA ASN A 28 4.45 -8.97 -23.49
C ASN A 28 5.81 -8.95 -24.20
N GLU A 29 5.82 -8.96 -25.53
CA GLU A 29 7.05 -8.86 -26.32
C GLU A 29 7.51 -7.41 -26.43
N LEU A 30 6.59 -6.44 -26.47
CA LEU A 30 6.93 -5.01 -26.37
C LEU A 30 7.61 -4.68 -25.04
N MET A 31 7.12 -5.25 -23.93
CA MET A 31 7.70 -5.03 -22.60
C MET A 31 9.13 -5.57 -22.46
N LYS A 32 9.54 -6.50 -23.33
CA LYS A 32 10.89 -7.08 -23.35
C LYS A 32 11.88 -6.30 -24.19
N ILE A 33 11.43 -5.27 -24.92
CA ILE A 33 12.32 -4.45 -25.75
C ILE A 33 13.21 -3.62 -24.84
N SER A 34 14.52 -3.77 -25.00
CA SER A 34 15.50 -2.90 -24.35
C SER A 34 15.48 -1.52 -25.01
N PHE A 35 14.59 -0.64 -24.54
CA PHE A 35 14.42 0.71 -25.09
C PHE A 35 15.58 1.67 -24.75
N HIS A 36 16.46 1.31 -23.81
CA HIS A 36 17.71 2.03 -23.54
C HIS A 36 18.84 1.70 -24.53
N ASN A 37 18.69 0.67 -25.36
CA ASN A 37 19.72 0.30 -26.32
C ASN A 37 19.58 1.17 -27.58
N GLN A 38 20.60 1.96 -27.89
CA GLN A 38 20.66 2.83 -29.07
C GLN A 38 20.43 2.06 -30.39
N ALA A 39 20.84 0.79 -30.47
CA ALA A 39 20.64 -0.04 -31.66
C ALA A 39 19.15 -0.32 -31.97
N ASN A 40 18.29 -0.27 -30.94
CA ASN A 40 16.85 -0.47 -31.09
C ASN A 40 16.11 0.85 -31.38
N GLN A 41 16.79 1.98 -31.20
CA GLN A 41 16.20 3.31 -31.35
C GLN A 41 16.35 3.81 -32.79
N LYS A 42 15.42 4.69 -33.15
CA LYS A 42 15.45 5.42 -34.42
C LYS A 42 16.67 6.34 -34.48
N CYS A 43 17.13 6.63 -35.70
CA CYS A 43 18.13 7.67 -35.91
C CYS A 43 17.56 9.07 -35.63
N ASP A 44 18.41 10.08 -35.47
CA ASP A 44 17.99 11.45 -35.13
C ASP A 44 16.98 12.05 -36.12
N LEU A 45 17.08 11.69 -37.40
CA LEU A 45 16.17 12.14 -38.45
C LEU A 45 14.77 11.55 -38.32
N GLU A 46 14.65 10.33 -37.78
CA GLU A 46 13.41 9.57 -37.71
C GLU A 46 12.69 9.70 -36.37
N LEU A 47 13.31 10.36 -35.38
CA LEU A 47 12.66 10.67 -34.12
C LEU A 47 11.44 11.58 -34.32
N ASP A 48 10.36 11.25 -33.62
CA ASP A 48 9.19 12.12 -33.55
C ASP A 48 9.44 13.24 -32.53
N ILE A 49 9.68 14.45 -33.00
CA ILE A 49 9.89 15.67 -32.19
C ILE A 49 8.98 16.83 -32.62
N GLY A 50 8.14 16.61 -33.64
CA GLY A 50 7.33 17.64 -34.29
C GLY A 50 8.12 18.56 -35.24
N GLU A 51 7.41 19.10 -36.23
CA GLU A 51 8.00 19.91 -37.30
C GLU A 51 8.53 21.27 -36.81
N ALA A 52 7.78 21.93 -35.92
CA ALA A 52 8.19 23.22 -35.37
C ALA A 52 9.52 23.13 -34.60
N THR A 53 9.70 22.05 -33.82
CA THR A 53 10.94 21.77 -33.09
C THR A 53 12.09 21.53 -34.05
N ARG A 54 11.85 20.74 -35.10
CA ARG A 54 12.86 20.40 -36.13
C ARG A 54 13.39 21.64 -36.86
N LEU A 55 12.51 22.61 -37.17
CA LEU A 55 12.92 23.90 -37.73
C LEU A 55 13.78 24.72 -36.75
N GLY A 56 13.48 24.66 -35.45
CA GLY A 56 14.24 25.33 -34.40
C GLY A 56 15.67 24.79 -34.22
N LEU A 57 15.89 23.49 -34.46
CA LEU A 57 17.20 22.83 -34.34
C LEU A 57 18.24 23.34 -35.36
N ASN A 58 17.78 23.88 -36.50
CA ASN A 58 18.67 24.46 -37.52
C ASN A 58 19.46 25.68 -37.00
N ASN A 59 18.99 26.31 -35.92
CA ASN A 59 19.65 27.47 -35.32
C ASN A 59 20.66 27.10 -34.22
N LEU A 60 20.76 25.81 -33.87
CA LEU A 60 21.65 25.30 -32.82
C LEU A 60 22.98 24.83 -33.40
N SER A 61 24.02 24.85 -32.56
CA SER A 61 25.30 24.24 -32.90
C SER A 61 25.21 22.71 -32.97
N ASN A 62 26.22 22.08 -33.57
CA ASN A 62 26.29 20.62 -33.67
C ASN A 62 26.36 19.93 -32.30
N GLU A 63 26.98 20.56 -31.30
CA GLU A 63 27.07 20.00 -29.94
C GLU A 63 25.72 20.08 -29.22
N GLU A 64 25.04 21.22 -29.32
CA GLU A 64 23.68 21.42 -28.77
C GLU A 64 22.66 20.48 -29.42
N ASN A 65 22.76 20.27 -30.74
CA ASN A 65 21.90 19.32 -31.46
C ASN A 65 22.11 17.88 -30.96
N LYS A 66 23.36 17.44 -30.78
CA LYS A 66 23.65 16.11 -30.22
C LYS A 66 23.10 15.95 -28.80
N GLN A 67 23.26 16.98 -27.96
CA GLN A 67 22.74 16.95 -26.60
C GLN A 67 21.22 16.90 -26.58
N PHE A 68 20.54 17.72 -27.40
CA PHE A 68 19.09 17.70 -27.54
C PHE A 68 18.56 16.31 -27.90
N PHE A 69 19.15 15.65 -28.91
CA PHE A 69 18.72 14.32 -29.34
C PHE A 69 19.00 13.23 -28.30
N SER A 70 20.05 13.39 -27.48
CA SER A 70 20.30 12.55 -26.31
C SER A 70 19.21 12.74 -25.25
N ASP A 71 18.86 13.99 -24.95
CA ASP A 71 17.85 14.32 -23.93
C ASP A 71 16.45 13.84 -24.34
N ILE A 72 16.06 14.01 -25.60
CA ILE A 72 14.79 13.49 -26.13
C ILE A 72 14.68 11.97 -25.97
N ARG A 73 15.76 11.22 -26.25
CA ARG A 73 15.79 9.76 -26.03
C ARG A 73 15.63 9.40 -24.58
N ASN A 74 16.27 10.15 -23.70
CA ASN A 74 16.16 9.97 -22.25
C ASN A 74 14.73 10.27 -21.76
N ILE A 75 14.09 11.31 -22.29
CA ILE A 75 12.69 11.65 -21.99
C ILE A 75 11.76 10.52 -22.42
N TYR A 76 11.84 10.08 -23.67
CA TYR A 76 10.98 8.99 -24.16
C TYR A 76 11.21 7.67 -23.41
N SER A 77 12.47 7.34 -23.10
CA SER A 77 12.82 6.18 -22.29
C SER A 77 12.22 6.28 -20.89
N SER A 78 12.28 7.47 -20.27
CA SER A 78 11.73 7.71 -18.94
C SER A 78 10.21 7.63 -18.93
N ILE A 79 9.53 8.22 -19.92
CA ILE A 79 8.07 8.12 -20.09
C ILE A 79 7.68 6.65 -20.27
N THR A 80 8.36 5.91 -21.14
CA THR A 80 8.07 4.49 -21.39
C THR A 80 8.23 3.65 -20.13
N LYS A 81 9.31 3.88 -19.37
CA LYS A 81 9.57 3.23 -18.08
C LYS A 81 8.45 3.52 -17.07
N GLU A 82 8.01 4.77 -17.00
CA GLU A 82 6.98 5.19 -16.07
C GLU A 82 5.59 4.65 -16.43
N LEU A 83 5.21 4.68 -17.71
CA LEU A 83 3.98 4.06 -18.21
C LEU A 83 3.97 2.56 -17.96
N THR A 84 5.09 1.87 -18.23
CA THR A 84 5.26 0.45 -17.94
C THR A 84 5.05 0.13 -16.45
N ARG A 85 5.51 1.03 -15.57
CA ARG A 85 5.41 0.88 -14.12
C ARG A 85 4.00 1.15 -13.59
N THR A 86 3.30 2.11 -14.18
CA THR A 86 2.02 2.65 -13.65
C THR A 86 0.79 1.99 -14.27
N LEU A 87 0.86 1.61 -15.54
CA LEU A 87 -0.28 1.00 -16.24
C LEU A 87 -0.46 -0.47 -15.81
N PRO A 88 -1.71 -0.96 -15.71
CA PRO A 88 -2.03 -2.32 -15.28
C PRO A 88 -1.85 -3.34 -16.42
N LEU A 89 -0.69 -3.33 -17.07
CA LEU A 89 -0.41 -4.13 -18.29
C LEU A 89 -0.32 -5.63 -18.02
N ASN A 90 0.13 -5.99 -16.82
CA ASN A 90 0.25 -7.38 -16.37
C ASN A 90 -1.03 -7.88 -15.67
N ASN A 91 -2.13 -7.12 -15.75
CA ASN A 91 -3.38 -7.51 -15.12
C ASN A 91 -4.16 -8.47 -16.05
N ASP A 92 -4.05 -9.76 -15.75
CA ASP A 92 -4.72 -10.82 -16.52
C ASP A 92 -6.25 -10.67 -16.55
N LEU A 93 -6.86 -10.20 -15.46
CA LEU A 93 -8.29 -9.95 -15.42
C LEU A 93 -8.67 -8.91 -16.47
N LEU A 94 -8.03 -7.73 -16.48
CA LEU A 94 -8.30 -6.67 -17.46
C LEU A 94 -8.09 -7.14 -18.90
N ARG A 95 -7.11 -8.02 -19.13
CA ARG A 95 -6.88 -8.64 -20.43
C ARG A 95 -8.06 -9.49 -20.87
N HIS A 96 -8.58 -10.32 -19.97
CA HIS A 96 -9.72 -11.19 -20.25
C HIS A 96 -11.03 -10.41 -20.40
N LEU A 97 -11.21 -9.30 -19.69
CA LEU A 97 -12.42 -8.45 -19.78
C LEU A 97 -12.74 -7.96 -21.20
N LYS A 98 -11.75 -7.94 -22.11
CA LYS A 98 -11.97 -7.63 -23.53
C LYS A 98 -13.06 -8.50 -24.16
N CYS A 99 -13.24 -9.75 -23.72
CA CYS A 99 -14.23 -10.65 -24.28
C CYS A 99 -15.69 -10.17 -24.09
N LEU A 100 -15.92 -9.24 -23.16
CA LEU A 100 -17.25 -8.67 -22.91
C LEU A 100 -17.67 -7.65 -23.98
N HIS A 101 -16.74 -7.19 -24.82
CA HIS A 101 -17.07 -6.30 -25.93
C HIS A 101 -17.90 -7.06 -26.98
N PRO A 102 -18.99 -6.49 -27.52
CA PRO A 102 -19.84 -7.16 -28.52
C PRO A 102 -19.06 -7.70 -29.72
N MET A 103 -18.06 -6.96 -30.20
CA MET A 103 -17.21 -7.37 -31.33
C MET A 103 -16.29 -8.56 -31.02
N MET A 104 -16.01 -8.83 -29.73
CA MET A 104 -15.15 -9.94 -29.31
C MET A 104 -15.92 -11.25 -29.08
N ARG A 105 -17.24 -11.22 -29.27
CA ARG A 105 -18.14 -12.37 -29.07
C ARG A 105 -17.68 -13.62 -29.82
N HIS A 106 -17.32 -13.48 -31.09
CA HIS A 106 -16.89 -14.61 -31.93
C HIS A 106 -15.38 -14.87 -31.87
N SER A 107 -14.65 -14.21 -30.96
CA SER A 107 -13.22 -14.50 -30.78
C SER A 107 -13.02 -15.92 -30.28
N GLU A 108 -12.09 -16.65 -30.88
CA GLU A 108 -11.72 -18.01 -30.49
C GLU A 108 -11.30 -18.09 -29.00
N THR A 109 -10.71 -17.01 -28.46
CA THR A 109 -10.22 -16.95 -27.08
C THR A 109 -11.24 -16.43 -26.07
N SER A 110 -12.44 -16.04 -26.51
CA SER A 110 -13.47 -15.43 -25.64
C SER A 110 -13.98 -16.40 -24.57
N HIS A 111 -14.13 -17.69 -24.90
CA HIS A 111 -14.57 -18.72 -23.96
C HIS A 111 -13.54 -18.96 -22.84
N ILE A 112 -12.25 -19.03 -23.19
CA ILE A 112 -11.14 -19.12 -22.21
C ILE A 112 -11.15 -17.88 -21.32
N SER A 113 -11.37 -16.71 -21.91
CA SER A 113 -11.41 -15.45 -21.18
C SER A 113 -12.57 -15.40 -20.19
N ILE A 114 -13.78 -15.81 -20.55
CA ILE A 114 -14.90 -15.82 -19.60
C ILE A 114 -14.67 -16.81 -18.45
N MET A 115 -14.07 -17.96 -18.73
CA MET A 115 -13.69 -18.94 -17.69
C MET A 115 -12.67 -18.36 -16.71
N ASN A 116 -11.64 -17.67 -17.21
CA ASN A 116 -10.63 -17.04 -16.36
C ASN A 116 -11.18 -15.86 -15.56
N ILE A 117 -12.12 -15.11 -16.13
CA ILE A 117 -12.88 -14.10 -15.39
C ILE A 117 -13.64 -14.78 -14.26
N ALA A 118 -14.41 -15.85 -14.52
CA ALA A 118 -15.16 -16.56 -13.48
C ALA A 118 -14.28 -17.04 -12.32
N ARG A 119 -13.11 -17.62 -12.65
CA ARG A 119 -12.10 -18.06 -11.66
C ARG A 119 -11.54 -16.92 -10.81
N SER A 120 -11.56 -15.68 -11.30
CA SER A 120 -11.10 -14.49 -10.58
C SER A 120 -12.09 -14.00 -9.53
N PHE A 121 -13.32 -14.55 -9.48
CA PHE A 121 -14.37 -14.17 -8.50
C PHE A 121 -14.86 -15.37 -7.66
N PRO A 122 -13.97 -16.05 -6.91
CA PRO A 122 -14.34 -17.26 -6.15
C PRO A 122 -15.33 -17.01 -5.01
N GLN A 123 -15.43 -15.76 -4.53
CA GLN A 123 -16.39 -15.39 -3.48
C GLN A 123 -17.83 -15.35 -4.00
N MET A 124 -18.03 -15.11 -5.30
CA MET A 124 -19.35 -14.92 -5.90
C MET A 124 -19.74 -16.09 -6.80
N ILE A 125 -18.77 -16.76 -7.41
CA ILE A 125 -18.97 -17.85 -8.37
C ILE A 125 -18.34 -19.13 -7.82
N VAL A 126 -19.18 -20.14 -7.62
CA VAL A 126 -18.70 -21.47 -7.17
C VAL A 126 -18.13 -22.26 -8.36
N PRO A 127 -17.23 -23.23 -8.15
CA PRO A 127 -16.62 -23.98 -9.26
C PRO A 127 -17.62 -24.63 -10.23
N ASP A 128 -18.73 -25.18 -9.72
CA ASP A 128 -19.81 -25.77 -10.53
C ASP A 128 -20.51 -24.75 -11.45
N GLU A 129 -20.59 -23.48 -11.03
CA GLU A 129 -21.13 -22.40 -11.86
C GLU A 129 -20.21 -22.06 -13.05
N ILE A 130 -18.91 -22.39 -12.99
CA ILE A 130 -17.95 -22.08 -14.07
C ILE A 130 -18.28 -22.89 -15.33
N ASP A 131 -18.54 -24.19 -15.19
CA ASP A 131 -18.90 -25.06 -16.32
C ASP A 131 -20.23 -24.61 -16.93
N ARG A 132 -21.18 -24.21 -16.07
CA ARG A 132 -22.45 -23.64 -16.51
C ARG A 132 -22.28 -22.31 -17.25
N ILE A 133 -21.45 -21.40 -16.74
CA ILE A 133 -21.12 -20.12 -17.40
C ILE A 133 -20.50 -20.39 -18.77
N THR A 134 -19.63 -21.40 -18.87
CA THR A 134 -18.98 -21.78 -20.12
C THR A 134 -19.99 -22.28 -21.15
N ALA A 135 -20.91 -23.16 -20.74
CA ALA A 135 -22.00 -23.63 -21.60
C ALA A 135 -22.93 -22.47 -22.04
N GLU A 136 -23.31 -21.60 -21.09
CA GLU A 136 -24.13 -20.41 -21.36
C GLU A 136 -23.40 -19.43 -22.31
N TRP A 137 -22.07 -19.31 -22.22
CA TRP A 137 -21.27 -18.50 -23.14
C TRP A 137 -21.33 -19.03 -24.57
N TYR A 138 -21.20 -20.34 -24.78
CA TYR A 138 -21.33 -20.94 -26.11
C TYR A 138 -22.72 -20.73 -26.71
N LEU A 139 -23.78 -20.83 -25.90
CA LEU A 139 -25.13 -20.47 -26.34
C LEU A 139 -25.19 -18.99 -26.73
N TYR A 140 -24.66 -18.12 -25.86
CA TYR A 140 -24.54 -16.69 -26.13
C TYR A 140 -23.75 -16.39 -27.41
N GLN A 141 -22.74 -17.17 -27.82
CA GLN A 141 -22.04 -16.95 -29.09
C GLN A 141 -22.89 -17.25 -30.32
N ASN A 142 -23.87 -18.15 -30.20
CA ASN A 142 -24.69 -18.62 -31.31
C ASN A 142 -26.03 -17.86 -31.46
N GLU A 143 -26.38 -16.98 -30.51
CA GLU A 143 -27.57 -16.13 -30.62
C GLU A 143 -27.56 -15.18 -31.83
N ASN A 144 -28.74 -14.79 -32.29
CA ASN A 144 -28.84 -13.69 -33.25
C ASN A 144 -29.05 -12.38 -32.47
N ILE A 145 -28.01 -11.55 -32.36
CA ILE A 145 -28.04 -10.30 -31.59
C ILE A 145 -28.18 -9.13 -32.57
N PRO A 146 -29.24 -8.32 -32.48
CA PRO A 146 -29.41 -7.15 -33.33
C PRO A 146 -28.28 -6.12 -33.15
N ASN A 147 -27.80 -5.55 -34.25
CA ASN A 147 -26.76 -4.52 -34.22
C ASN A 147 -27.17 -3.30 -33.38
N GLU A 148 -28.48 -2.97 -33.36
CA GLU A 148 -29.07 -1.89 -32.58
C GLU A 148 -28.82 -2.00 -31.07
N TRP A 149 -28.49 -3.20 -30.57
CA TRP A 149 -28.25 -3.41 -29.15
C TRP A 149 -26.88 -2.91 -28.69
N TYR A 150 -25.94 -2.76 -29.63
CA TYR A 150 -24.61 -2.25 -29.35
C TYR A 150 -24.21 -1.03 -30.17
N GLU A 151 -24.93 -0.68 -31.23
CA GLU A 151 -24.64 0.47 -32.09
C GLU A 151 -25.90 1.30 -32.37
N LYS A 152 -25.77 2.63 -32.25
CA LYS A 152 -26.81 3.60 -32.61
C LYS A 152 -26.18 4.81 -33.28
N LYS A 153 -26.58 5.09 -34.53
CA LYS A 153 -26.11 6.26 -35.31
C LYS A 153 -24.56 6.36 -35.36
N ASN A 154 -23.88 5.23 -35.58
CA ASN A 154 -22.42 5.10 -35.59
C ASN A 154 -21.72 5.35 -34.24
N GLU A 155 -22.47 5.37 -33.13
CA GLU A 155 -21.92 5.40 -31.78
C GLU A 155 -22.24 4.09 -31.06
N TYR A 156 -21.29 3.60 -30.26
CA TYR A 156 -21.52 2.42 -29.44
C TYR A 156 -22.38 2.75 -28.22
N HIS A 157 -23.33 1.88 -27.92
CA HIS A 157 -24.05 1.94 -26.66
C HIS A 157 -23.11 1.62 -25.49
N ALA A 158 -23.46 2.14 -24.30
CA ALA A 158 -22.79 1.74 -23.07
C ALA A 158 -22.88 0.22 -22.88
N ILE A 159 -21.80 -0.38 -22.39
CA ILE A 159 -21.65 -1.85 -22.33
C ILE A 159 -22.71 -2.51 -21.42
N ASP A 160 -23.14 -1.81 -20.39
CA ASP A 160 -24.21 -2.22 -19.48
C ASP A 160 -25.58 -2.27 -20.16
N TYR A 161 -25.87 -1.33 -21.06
CA TYR A 161 -27.09 -1.34 -21.89
C TYR A 161 -27.14 -2.57 -22.79
N TYR A 162 -26.02 -2.90 -23.44
CA TYR A 162 -25.90 -4.10 -24.28
C TYR A 162 -26.20 -5.37 -23.47
N TRP A 163 -25.48 -5.57 -22.36
CA TRP A 163 -25.63 -6.77 -21.53
C TRP A 163 -27.01 -6.85 -20.86
N LYS A 164 -27.61 -5.71 -20.50
CA LYS A 164 -28.99 -5.67 -20.01
C LYS A 164 -29.97 -6.31 -21.00
N ASN A 165 -29.85 -6.02 -22.30
CA ASN A 165 -30.72 -6.61 -23.32
C ASN A 165 -30.48 -8.11 -23.46
N ILE A 166 -29.22 -8.56 -23.40
CA ILE A 166 -28.89 -9.99 -23.42
C ILE A 166 -29.52 -10.75 -22.24
N PHE A 167 -29.54 -10.15 -21.06
CA PHE A 167 -30.15 -10.76 -19.87
C PHE A 167 -31.68 -10.89 -19.96
N THR A 168 -32.33 -10.17 -20.86
CA THR A 168 -33.79 -10.27 -21.06
C THR A 168 -34.19 -11.41 -22.00
N LEU A 169 -33.22 -12.05 -22.67
CA LEU A 169 -33.50 -13.16 -23.59
C LEU A 169 -34.12 -14.34 -22.83
N LYS A 170 -35.24 -14.82 -23.37
CA LYS A 170 -35.98 -15.97 -22.86
C LYS A 170 -35.83 -17.18 -23.78
N THR A 171 -35.93 -18.35 -23.20
CA THR A 171 -36.09 -19.60 -23.94
C THR A 171 -37.51 -19.70 -24.52
N ASN A 172 -37.74 -20.68 -25.40
CA ASN A 172 -39.07 -20.96 -25.96
C ASN A 172 -40.10 -21.36 -24.89
N THR A 173 -39.66 -21.71 -23.67
CA THR A 173 -40.51 -22.03 -22.53
C THR A 173 -40.77 -20.83 -21.62
N GLY A 174 -40.27 -19.63 -21.97
CA GLY A 174 -40.46 -18.40 -21.21
C GLY A 174 -39.51 -18.23 -20.01
N THR A 175 -38.59 -19.17 -19.77
CA THR A 175 -37.57 -19.06 -18.72
C THR A 175 -36.40 -18.19 -19.17
N ASP A 176 -35.66 -17.62 -18.22
CA ASP A 176 -34.41 -16.90 -18.54
C ASP A 176 -33.44 -17.83 -19.28
N LYS A 177 -32.89 -17.34 -20.40
CA LYS A 177 -31.98 -18.10 -21.25
C LYS A 177 -30.61 -18.29 -20.61
N PHE A 178 -30.19 -17.31 -19.81
CA PHE A 178 -28.93 -17.31 -19.08
C PHE A 178 -29.20 -17.07 -17.61
N ILE A 179 -28.58 -17.85 -16.72
CA ILE A 179 -28.81 -17.80 -15.28
C ILE A 179 -27.49 -17.50 -14.55
N ALA A 180 -26.43 -18.23 -14.88
CA ALA A 180 -25.12 -18.04 -14.25
C ALA A 180 -24.30 -16.93 -14.91
N LEU A 181 -24.39 -16.78 -16.23
CA LEU A 181 -23.66 -15.75 -16.98
C LEU A 181 -24.03 -14.31 -16.55
N PRO A 182 -25.31 -13.93 -16.36
CA PRO A 182 -25.66 -12.59 -15.91
C PRO A 182 -25.09 -12.26 -14.53
N LYS A 183 -24.99 -13.26 -13.64
CA LYS A 183 -24.41 -13.08 -12.30
C LYS A 183 -22.95 -12.65 -12.43
N LEU A 184 -22.14 -13.39 -13.20
CA LEU A 184 -20.74 -13.06 -13.43
C LEU A 184 -20.57 -11.67 -14.05
N ILE A 185 -21.31 -11.39 -15.13
CA ILE A 185 -21.15 -10.14 -15.87
C ILE A 185 -21.55 -8.94 -15.02
N LYS A 186 -22.62 -9.05 -14.22
CA LYS A 186 -23.00 -7.99 -13.28
C LYS A 186 -21.90 -7.71 -12.24
N CYS A 187 -21.27 -8.76 -11.69
CA CYS A 187 -20.14 -8.59 -10.76
C CYS A 187 -18.98 -7.82 -11.41
N VAL A 188 -18.67 -8.17 -12.66
CA VAL A 188 -17.58 -7.55 -13.41
C VAL A 188 -17.89 -6.11 -13.78
N LEU A 189 -19.10 -5.82 -14.26
CA LEU A 189 -19.52 -4.46 -14.64
C LEU A 189 -19.71 -3.54 -13.41
N ALA A 190 -19.84 -4.12 -12.21
CA ALA A 190 -19.86 -3.39 -10.96
C ALA A 190 -18.46 -3.01 -10.44
N LEU A 191 -17.38 -3.48 -11.10
CA LEU A 191 -16.03 -3.04 -10.75
C LEU A 191 -15.88 -1.54 -11.01
N SER A 192 -15.41 -0.81 -9.99
CA SER A 192 -15.02 0.58 -10.16
C SER A 192 -13.87 0.68 -11.17
N HIS A 193 -14.04 1.58 -12.13
CA HIS A 193 -13.10 1.77 -13.25
C HIS A 193 -12.24 3.04 -13.09
N GLY A 194 -12.25 3.67 -11.92
CA GLY A 194 -11.37 4.79 -11.61
C GLY A 194 -11.63 5.44 -10.26
N ASN A 195 -10.82 6.45 -9.94
CA ASN A 195 -10.97 7.21 -8.69
C ASN A 195 -12.16 8.18 -8.72
N ALA A 196 -12.78 8.42 -9.88
CA ALA A 196 -13.86 9.39 -10.03
C ALA A 196 -15.04 9.14 -9.08
N ASP A 197 -15.41 7.89 -8.80
CA ASP A 197 -16.47 7.58 -7.84
C ASP A 197 -16.04 7.85 -6.39
N VAL A 198 -14.77 7.58 -6.06
CA VAL A 198 -14.18 7.90 -4.76
C VAL A 198 -14.06 9.42 -4.57
N GLU A 199 -13.61 10.13 -5.61
CA GLU A 199 -13.51 11.59 -5.65
C GLU A 199 -14.87 12.26 -5.56
N ARG A 200 -15.89 11.74 -6.25
CA ARG A 200 -17.29 12.16 -6.08
C ARG A 200 -17.73 11.94 -4.63
N GLY A 201 -17.36 10.79 -4.05
CA GLY A 201 -17.51 10.53 -2.62
C GLY A 201 -16.86 11.60 -1.76
N PHE A 202 -15.62 12.02 -2.04
CA PHE A 202 -14.95 13.09 -1.32
C PHE A 202 -15.64 14.46 -1.49
N SER A 203 -16.08 14.83 -2.68
CA SER A 203 -16.82 16.08 -2.91
C SER A 203 -18.14 16.09 -2.15
N GLU A 204 -18.87 14.98 -2.14
CA GLU A 204 -20.08 14.86 -1.35
C GLU A 204 -19.78 14.91 0.17
N ASN A 205 -18.56 14.54 0.61
CA ASN A 205 -18.13 14.54 2.01
C ASN A 205 -17.74 15.94 2.45
N ALA A 206 -17.14 16.73 1.55
CA ALA A 206 -16.84 18.14 1.78
C ALA A 206 -18.11 18.93 2.13
N PHE A 207 -19.27 18.55 1.58
CA PHE A 207 -20.55 19.15 1.98
C PHE A 207 -21.00 18.76 3.40
N LEU A 208 -20.61 17.59 3.89
CA LEU A 208 -20.93 17.14 5.26
C LEU A 208 -19.94 17.68 6.30
N LEU A 209 -18.69 17.85 5.89
CA LEU A 209 -17.56 18.36 6.68
C LEU A 209 -17.38 19.86 6.40
N THR A 210 -18.36 20.67 6.79
CA THR A 210 -18.20 22.14 6.81
C THR A 210 -17.29 22.56 7.97
N ASP A 211 -16.75 23.78 7.93
CA ASP A 211 -15.85 24.29 9.00
C ASP A 211 -16.49 24.20 10.40
N ASP A 212 -17.80 24.45 10.49
CA ASP A 212 -18.62 24.30 11.71
C ASP A 212 -18.89 22.85 12.15
N ARG A 213 -18.60 21.85 11.28
CA ARG A 213 -18.82 20.40 11.50
C ARG A 213 -17.53 19.60 11.43
N SER A 214 -16.38 20.26 11.59
CA SER A 214 -15.04 19.67 11.55
C SER A 214 -14.74 18.64 12.66
N LEU A 215 -15.57 18.57 13.71
CA LEU A 215 -15.43 17.67 14.87
C LEU A 215 -16.25 16.37 14.78
N LEU A 216 -16.73 15.99 13.59
CA LEU A 216 -17.46 14.72 13.42
C LEU A 216 -16.50 13.53 13.46
N SER A 217 -16.80 12.56 14.32
CA SER A 217 -16.11 11.26 14.30
C SER A 217 -16.41 10.49 13.02
N ASP A 218 -15.52 9.57 12.62
CA ASP A 218 -15.72 8.70 11.45
C ASP A 218 -17.06 7.97 11.47
N ALA A 219 -17.50 7.51 12.65
CA ALA A 219 -18.79 6.85 12.83
C ALA A 219 -19.97 7.79 12.49
N SER A 220 -19.87 9.06 12.88
CA SER A 220 -20.88 10.07 12.57
C SER A 220 -20.92 10.38 11.08
N ILE A 221 -19.75 10.49 10.44
CA ILE A 221 -19.65 10.70 8.99
C ILE A 221 -20.28 9.52 8.24
N ASN A 222 -19.93 8.29 8.61
CA ASN A 222 -20.49 7.07 8.02
C ASN A 222 -22.01 6.98 8.21
N GLY A 223 -22.54 7.36 9.39
CA GLY A 223 -23.97 7.39 9.65
C GLY A 223 -24.72 8.41 8.79
N LEU A 224 -24.20 9.64 8.68
CA LEU A 224 -24.76 10.67 7.80
C LEU A 224 -24.73 10.24 6.34
N ARG A 225 -23.63 9.60 5.93
CA ARG A 225 -23.45 9.05 4.59
C ARG A 225 -24.47 7.99 4.25
N ALA A 226 -24.56 6.96 5.09
CA ALA A 226 -25.54 5.89 4.92
C ALA A 226 -26.98 6.43 4.84
N THR A 227 -27.30 7.46 5.63
CA THR A 227 -28.60 8.12 5.58
C THR A 227 -28.84 8.83 4.26
N ARG A 228 -27.88 9.65 3.79
CA ARG A 228 -27.97 10.38 2.52
C ARG A 228 -28.08 9.43 1.34
N ASP A 229 -27.24 8.39 1.32
CA ASP A 229 -27.26 7.37 0.27
C ASP A 229 -28.58 6.62 0.29
N GLY A 230 -29.09 6.27 1.48
CA GLY A 230 -30.42 5.68 1.64
C GLY A 230 -31.54 6.55 1.03
N VAL A 231 -31.54 7.86 1.28
CA VAL A 231 -32.52 8.78 0.67
C VAL A 231 -32.37 8.83 -0.86
N LYS A 232 -31.13 8.84 -1.37
CA LYS A 232 -30.83 8.88 -2.80
C LYS A 232 -31.31 7.61 -3.51
N PHE A 233 -31.00 6.44 -2.95
CA PHE A 233 -31.32 5.14 -3.54
C PHE A 233 -32.78 4.73 -3.37
N PHE A 234 -33.35 4.91 -2.17
CA PHE A 234 -34.70 4.41 -1.85
C PHE A 234 -35.81 5.44 -2.01
N GLY A 235 -35.48 6.73 -1.97
CA GLY A 235 -36.44 7.83 -2.11
C GLY A 235 -36.21 8.71 -3.34
N ASN A 236 -35.43 8.26 -4.33
CA ASN A 236 -35.07 9.04 -5.51
C ASN A 236 -34.53 10.46 -5.17
N GLY A 237 -33.83 10.59 -4.04
CA GLY A 237 -33.31 11.87 -3.54
C GLY A 237 -34.30 12.71 -2.72
N LYS A 238 -35.53 12.23 -2.50
CA LYS A 238 -36.56 12.87 -1.68
C LYS A 238 -36.83 12.06 -0.41
N PRO A 239 -36.66 12.67 0.79
CA PRO A 239 -36.85 11.95 2.05
C PRO A 239 -38.25 11.36 2.25
N HIS A 240 -39.29 12.02 1.73
CA HIS A 240 -40.68 11.58 1.90
C HIS A 240 -41.07 10.40 0.99
N GLU A 241 -40.27 10.10 -0.03
CA GLU A 241 -40.48 8.94 -0.92
C GLU A 241 -39.79 7.67 -0.37
N VAL A 242 -38.98 7.80 0.70
CA VAL A 242 -38.30 6.65 1.30
C VAL A 242 -39.32 5.75 2.03
N PRO A 243 -39.43 4.46 1.66
CA PRO A 243 -40.37 3.56 2.30
C PRO A 243 -39.98 3.28 3.75
N ILE A 244 -40.92 3.50 4.67
CA ILE A 244 -40.73 3.19 6.10
C ILE A 244 -40.98 1.69 6.30
N THR A 245 -39.90 0.92 6.35
CA THR A 245 -39.98 -0.53 6.58
C THR A 245 -40.07 -0.86 8.08
N LYS A 246 -40.62 -2.04 8.40
CA LYS A 246 -40.66 -2.54 9.78
C LYS A 246 -39.25 -2.63 10.41
N ALA A 247 -38.27 -3.07 9.62
CA ALA A 247 -36.88 -3.13 10.06
C ALA A 247 -36.30 -1.74 10.41
N LEU A 248 -36.69 -0.69 9.68
CA LEU A 248 -36.29 0.68 9.99
C LEU A 248 -36.92 1.15 11.32
N LEU A 249 -38.20 0.84 11.55
CA LEU A 249 -38.88 1.17 12.81
C LEU A 249 -38.24 0.47 14.01
N ASP A 250 -37.95 -0.83 13.88
CA ASP A 250 -37.29 -1.60 14.93
C ASP A 250 -35.85 -1.10 15.18
N SER A 251 -35.15 -0.70 14.11
CA SER A 251 -33.84 -0.06 14.22
C SER A 251 -33.91 1.24 14.99
N VAL A 252 -34.86 2.13 14.69
CA VAL A 252 -35.02 3.41 15.41
C VAL A 252 -35.33 3.18 16.89
N ARG A 253 -36.21 2.23 17.22
CA ARG A 253 -36.54 1.88 18.62
C ARG A 253 -35.31 1.45 19.43
N GLY A 254 -34.40 0.70 18.82
CA GLY A 254 -33.16 0.26 19.46
C GLY A 254 -32.02 1.30 19.46
N ALA A 255 -32.17 2.44 18.79
CA ALA A 255 -31.07 3.39 18.56
C ALA A 255 -30.51 3.98 19.86
N HIS A 256 -31.39 4.36 20.80
CA HIS A 256 -30.96 4.92 22.08
C HIS A 256 -30.17 3.90 22.91
N SER A 257 -30.64 2.65 22.99
CA SER A 257 -29.93 1.58 23.71
C SER A 257 -28.54 1.33 23.13
N ARG A 258 -28.42 1.27 21.79
CA ARG A 258 -27.11 1.12 21.13
C ARG A 258 -26.18 2.29 21.40
N TYR A 259 -26.72 3.51 21.46
CA TYR A 259 -25.93 4.70 21.81
C TYR A 259 -25.39 4.64 23.24
N CYS A 260 -26.21 4.21 24.22
CA CYS A 260 -25.74 4.03 25.60
C CYS A 260 -24.61 3.00 25.70
N ILE A 261 -24.76 1.85 25.03
CA ILE A 261 -23.72 0.80 25.01
C ILE A 261 -22.41 1.33 24.40
N ASP A 262 -22.50 2.10 23.30
CA ASP A 262 -21.32 2.68 22.65
C ASP A 262 -20.63 3.72 23.55
N LEU A 263 -21.38 4.53 24.30
CA LEU A 263 -20.82 5.46 25.28
C LEU A 263 -20.06 4.75 26.39
N GLU A 264 -20.62 3.67 26.95
CA GLU A 264 -19.97 2.87 27.98
C GLU A 264 -18.67 2.26 27.48
N LYS A 265 -18.69 1.72 26.25
CA LYS A 265 -17.51 1.15 25.61
C LYS A 265 -16.40 2.19 25.43
N ARG A 266 -16.72 3.38 24.93
CA ARG A 266 -15.74 4.48 24.78
C ARG A 266 -15.15 4.91 26.12
N GLN A 267 -15.94 4.95 27.19
CA GLN A 267 -15.44 5.26 28.52
C GLN A 267 -14.46 4.20 29.02
N GLN A 268 -14.77 2.92 28.81
CA GLN A 268 -13.87 1.81 29.17
C GLN A 268 -12.56 1.84 28.37
N GLU A 269 -12.63 2.11 27.06
CA GLU A 269 -11.44 2.25 26.21
C GLU A 269 -10.56 3.43 26.68
N LEU A 270 -11.16 4.57 27.02
CA LEU A 270 -10.41 5.73 27.56
C LEU A 270 -9.74 5.42 28.90
N LEU A 271 -10.42 4.70 29.80
CA LEU A 271 -9.83 4.28 31.07
C LEU A 271 -8.68 3.29 30.87
N THR A 272 -8.85 2.33 29.95
CA THR A 272 -7.82 1.34 29.62
C THR A 272 -6.58 2.02 29.04
N ASN A 273 -6.76 2.93 28.08
CA ASN A 273 -5.65 3.67 27.47
C ASN A 273 -4.92 4.57 28.48
N LYS A 274 -5.64 5.19 29.42
CA LYS A 274 -5.00 5.95 30.51
C LYS A 274 -4.17 5.05 31.43
N ASN A 275 -4.67 3.86 31.75
CA ASN A 275 -3.94 2.90 32.57
C ASN A 275 -2.68 2.41 31.85
N LEU A 276 -2.79 2.04 30.57
CA LEU A 276 -1.65 1.64 29.74
C LEU A 276 -0.59 2.75 29.66
N ALA A 277 -1.00 4.00 29.41
CA ALA A 277 -0.07 5.13 29.37
C ALA A 277 0.62 5.40 30.72
N ASN A 278 -0.06 5.12 31.84
CA ASN A 278 0.54 5.24 33.16
C ASN A 278 1.52 4.09 33.44
N GLU A 279 1.21 2.86 33.01
CA GLU A 279 2.10 1.70 33.10
C GLU A 279 3.35 1.89 32.24
N GLU A 280 3.21 2.43 31.03
CA GLU A 280 4.33 2.79 30.15
C GLU A 280 5.25 3.81 30.82
N LYS A 281 4.70 4.92 31.34
CA LYS A 281 5.50 5.93 32.07
C LYS A 281 6.21 5.36 33.29
N GLN A 282 5.56 4.45 34.01
CA GLN A 282 6.15 3.80 35.17
C GLN A 282 7.28 2.85 34.77
N ASN A 283 7.12 2.12 33.66
CA ASN A 283 8.17 1.28 33.10
C ASN A 283 9.36 2.10 32.58
N ASP A 284 9.12 3.20 31.88
CA ASP A 284 10.16 4.10 31.40
C ASP A 284 10.98 4.66 32.56
N PHE A 285 10.32 5.09 33.65
CA PHE A 285 10.99 5.53 34.87
C PHE A 285 11.88 4.43 35.49
N PHE A 286 11.43 3.17 35.49
CA PHE A 286 12.24 2.06 35.97
C PHE A 286 13.43 1.77 35.06
N ILE A 287 13.27 1.86 33.74
CA ILE A 287 14.33 1.64 32.74
C ILE A 287 15.41 2.73 32.88
N GLU A 288 15.02 4.00 32.97
CA GLU A 288 15.94 5.13 33.15
C GLU A 288 16.80 4.93 34.40
N LYS A 289 16.16 4.66 35.54
CA LYS A 289 16.86 4.42 36.81
C LYS A 289 17.75 3.17 36.80
N GLN A 290 17.40 2.16 35.99
CA GLN A 290 18.23 0.98 35.81
C GLN A 290 19.47 1.29 34.97
N ASN A 291 19.34 2.11 33.93
CA ASN A 291 20.45 2.56 33.09
C ASN A 291 21.45 3.40 33.90
N ASP A 292 20.97 4.33 34.73
CA ASP A 292 21.83 5.13 35.63
C ASP A 292 22.70 4.25 36.54
N LEU A 293 22.10 3.20 37.11
CA LEU A 293 22.83 2.27 37.98
C LEU A 293 23.84 1.42 37.19
N TYR A 294 23.53 1.04 35.95
CA TYR A 294 24.47 0.35 35.08
C TYR A 294 25.66 1.23 34.69
N ASP A 295 25.43 2.51 34.40
CA ASP A 295 26.50 3.47 34.09
C ASP A 295 27.38 3.73 35.32
N GLU A 296 26.78 3.87 36.51
CA GLU A 296 27.51 3.95 37.77
C GLU A 296 28.34 2.67 38.01
N GLN A 297 27.79 1.48 37.76
CA GLN A 297 28.50 0.21 37.87
C GLN A 297 29.70 0.13 36.92
N LYS A 298 29.55 0.60 35.68
CA LYS A 298 30.63 0.65 34.68
C LYS A 298 31.74 1.61 35.12
N CYS A 299 31.39 2.76 35.69
CA CYS A 299 32.35 3.72 36.24
C CYS A 299 33.13 3.11 37.42
N LEU A 300 32.43 2.46 38.35
CA LEU A 300 33.05 1.78 39.49
C LEU A 300 33.99 0.64 39.05
N HIS A 301 33.62 -0.14 38.04
CA HIS A 301 34.49 -1.19 37.51
C HIS A 301 35.76 -0.62 36.87
N LYS A 302 35.65 0.49 36.12
CA LYS A 302 36.81 1.21 35.60
C LYS A 302 37.74 1.70 36.72
N ASN A 303 37.17 2.24 37.81
CA ASN A 303 37.95 2.65 38.97
C ASN A 303 38.68 1.46 39.62
N LEU A 304 38.02 0.30 39.72
CA LEU A 304 38.63 -0.93 40.23
C LEU A 304 39.83 -1.36 39.38
N THR A 305 39.70 -1.34 38.04
CA THR A 305 40.82 -1.64 37.14
C THR A 305 42.00 -0.67 37.29
N ASN A 306 41.73 0.61 37.57
CA ASN A 306 42.78 1.59 37.81
C ASN A 306 43.46 1.39 39.17
N ILE A 307 42.69 1.06 40.21
CA ILE A 307 43.23 0.74 41.55
C ILE A 307 44.11 -0.50 41.47
N GLN A 308 43.70 -1.54 40.74
CA GLN A 308 44.50 -2.74 40.55
C GLN A 308 45.85 -2.41 39.90
N LYS A 309 45.86 -1.63 38.82
CA LYS A 309 47.11 -1.16 38.19
C LYS A 309 48.01 -0.40 39.14
N MET A 310 47.43 0.44 40.01
CA MET A 310 48.19 1.21 41.01
C MET A 310 48.81 0.29 42.08
N ILE A 311 48.10 -0.76 42.49
CA ILE A 311 48.63 -1.78 43.40
C ILE A 311 49.73 -2.59 42.72
N ASP A 312 49.52 -3.02 41.47
CA ASP A 312 50.49 -3.79 40.68
C ASP A 312 51.79 -2.98 40.50
N GLU A 313 51.69 -1.69 40.15
CA GLU A 313 52.82 -0.77 40.05
C GLU A 313 53.54 -0.61 41.39
N GLY A 314 52.79 -0.43 42.49
CA GLY A 314 53.35 -0.37 43.84
C GLY A 314 54.11 -1.64 44.21
N THR A 315 53.58 -2.82 43.86
CA THR A 315 54.26 -4.10 44.09
C THR A 315 55.52 -4.27 43.24
N GLU A 316 55.52 -3.85 41.98
CA GLU A 316 56.70 -3.92 41.12
C GLU A 316 57.84 -3.02 41.62
N ARG A 317 57.50 -1.79 42.03
CA ARG A 317 58.44 -0.84 42.66
C ARG A 317 59.00 -1.40 43.97
N LEU A 318 58.15 -2.01 44.81
CA LEU A 318 58.58 -2.66 46.04
C LEU A 318 59.59 -3.79 45.76
N THR A 319 59.30 -4.64 44.77
CA THR A 319 60.17 -5.79 44.40
C THR A 319 61.54 -5.32 43.89
N SER A 320 61.54 -4.23 43.11
CA SER A 320 62.76 -3.60 42.58
C SER A 320 63.58 -2.94 43.69
N ALA A 321 62.93 -2.23 44.62
CA ALA A 321 63.56 -1.56 45.76
C ALA A 321 64.18 -2.54 46.77
N ILE A 322 63.53 -3.69 46.98
CA ILE A 322 64.09 -4.79 47.79
C ILE A 322 65.38 -5.33 47.15
N SER A 323 65.42 -5.44 45.83
CA SER A 323 66.59 -5.94 45.08
C SER A 323 67.76 -4.95 45.09
N SER A 324 67.48 -3.64 45.08
CA SER A 324 68.49 -2.56 45.11
C SER A 324 68.89 -2.11 46.52
N LYS A 325 68.23 -2.61 47.57
CA LYS A 325 68.40 -2.19 48.99
C LYS A 325 68.12 -0.70 49.25
N ASP A 326 67.24 -0.09 48.47
CA ASP A 326 66.81 1.29 48.68
C ASP A 326 65.67 1.37 49.71
N PHE A 327 66.01 1.61 50.97
CA PHE A 327 65.05 1.65 52.07
C PHE A 327 64.01 2.77 51.95
N LYS A 328 64.31 3.89 51.26
CA LYS A 328 63.33 4.98 51.08
C LYS A 328 62.26 4.58 50.07
N GLU A 329 62.65 3.91 48.98
CA GLU A 329 61.71 3.47 47.94
C GLU A 329 60.83 2.29 48.40
N ILE A 330 61.30 1.50 49.38
CA ILE A 330 60.49 0.47 50.05
C ILE A 330 59.33 1.12 50.84
N GLU A 331 59.61 2.17 51.62
CA GLU A 331 58.60 2.87 52.43
C GLU A 331 57.55 3.56 51.55
N THR A 332 57.96 4.22 50.47
CA THR A 332 57.05 4.88 49.53
C THR A 332 56.17 3.88 48.78
N SER A 333 56.71 2.73 48.40
CA SER A 333 55.96 1.65 47.73
C SER A 333 54.94 0.99 48.66
N LEU A 334 55.27 0.80 49.94
CA LEU A 334 54.35 0.29 50.96
C LEU A 334 53.16 1.23 51.17
N LEU A 335 53.40 2.54 51.31
CA LEU A 335 52.34 3.54 51.44
C LEU A 335 51.42 3.59 50.22
N LEU A 336 51.97 3.40 49.00
CA LEU A 336 51.18 3.35 47.77
C LEU A 336 50.27 2.11 47.73
N ILE A 337 50.76 0.95 48.16
CA ILE A 337 49.97 -0.29 48.26
C ILE A 337 48.88 -0.15 49.33
N GLU A 338 49.20 0.41 50.49
CA GLU A 338 48.25 0.62 51.58
C GLU A 338 47.10 1.56 51.16
N GLY A 339 47.42 2.70 50.55
CA GLY A 339 46.41 3.61 50.00
C GLY A 339 45.61 3.02 48.83
N GLY A 340 46.21 2.10 48.06
CA GLY A 340 45.51 1.32 47.04
C GLY A 340 44.50 0.33 47.64
N ASN A 341 44.89 -0.39 48.68
CA ASN A 341 44.03 -1.34 49.39
C ASN A 341 42.84 -0.66 50.08
N GLU A 342 43.05 0.53 50.66
CA GLU A 342 41.95 1.31 51.26
C GLU A 342 40.93 1.74 50.19
N LYS A 343 41.39 2.28 49.06
CA LYS A 343 40.52 2.64 47.93
C LYS A 343 39.81 1.43 47.32
N LEU A 344 40.46 0.27 47.31
CA LEU A 344 39.88 -1.00 46.86
C LEU A 344 38.72 -1.41 47.77
N ALA A 345 38.89 -1.34 49.09
CA ALA A 345 37.84 -1.67 50.05
C ALA A 345 36.62 -0.74 49.92
N MET A 346 36.85 0.57 49.77
CA MET A 346 35.77 1.55 49.54
C MET A 346 35.03 1.26 48.23
N THR A 347 35.75 1.11 47.11
CA THR A 347 35.15 0.90 45.79
C THR A 347 34.37 -0.42 45.72
N THR A 348 34.88 -1.48 46.37
CA THR A 348 34.19 -2.78 46.46
C THR A 348 32.86 -2.65 47.22
N THR A 349 32.85 -1.88 48.32
CA THR A 349 31.62 -1.61 49.09
C THR A 349 30.57 -0.87 48.26
N HIS A 350 31.00 0.11 47.45
CA HIS A 350 30.11 0.84 46.54
C HIS A 350 29.50 -0.08 45.46
N ILE A 351 30.27 -1.02 44.90
CA ILE A 351 29.77 -2.00 43.92
C ILE A 351 28.71 -2.90 44.55
N VAL A 352 28.93 -3.38 45.77
CA VAL A 352 27.95 -4.21 46.50
C VAL A 352 26.66 -3.42 46.77
N CYS A 353 26.78 -2.15 47.14
CA CYS A 353 25.62 -1.27 47.36
C CYS A 353 24.83 -1.02 46.06
N ASN A 354 25.51 -0.68 44.96
CA ASN A 354 24.87 -0.46 43.66
C ASN A 354 24.17 -1.73 43.13
N SER A 355 24.84 -2.89 43.21
CA SER A 355 24.25 -4.17 42.80
C SER A 355 23.01 -4.56 43.64
N SER A 356 23.02 -4.25 44.94
CA SER A 356 21.84 -4.41 45.79
C SER A 356 20.66 -3.52 45.34
N LYS A 357 20.92 -2.24 45.02
CA LYS A 357 19.91 -1.32 44.47
C LYS A 357 19.34 -1.82 43.14
N LEU A 358 20.20 -2.31 42.23
CA LEU A 358 19.78 -2.86 40.93
C LEU A 358 18.85 -4.07 41.11
N ASN A 359 19.18 -4.97 42.04
CA ASN A 359 18.36 -6.14 42.36
C ASN A 359 17.02 -5.77 43.00
N GLN A 360 16.99 -4.74 43.84
CA GLN A 360 15.74 -4.23 44.42
C GLN A 360 14.83 -3.61 43.36
N LEU A 361 15.39 -2.86 42.40
CA LEU A 361 14.63 -2.28 41.28
C LEU A 361 14.04 -3.37 40.37
N LYS A 362 14.83 -4.38 40.01
CA LYS A 362 14.35 -5.54 39.23
C LYS A 362 13.22 -6.30 39.91
N LYS A 363 13.21 -6.36 41.26
CA LYS A 363 12.12 -6.96 42.04
C LYS A 363 10.86 -6.09 42.05
N LYS A 364 11.00 -4.76 42.01
CA LYS A 364 9.88 -3.81 41.97
C LYS A 364 9.23 -3.72 40.59
N GLN A 365 9.96 -3.97 39.52
CA GLN A 365 9.44 -4.01 38.14
C GLN A 365 8.65 -5.29 37.83
N LYS A 366 8.92 -6.39 38.55
CA LYS A 366 8.23 -7.68 38.38
C LYS A 366 6.94 -7.83 39.19
N LYS A 367 6.63 -6.89 40.07
CA LYS A 367 5.38 -6.80 40.83
C LYS A 367 4.50 -5.75 40.20
#